data_AF-A0A388JSN2-F1
#
_entry.id   AF-A0A388JSN2-F1
#
_cell.length_a   1.000
_cell.length_b   1.000
_cell.length_c   1.000
_cell.angle_alpha   90.00
_cell.angle_beta   90.00
_cell.angle_gamma   90.00
#
_symmetry.space_group_name_H-M   'P 1'
#
loop_
_entity.id
_entity.type
_entity.pdbx_description
1 polymer ?
#
loop_
_entity_poly.entity_id
_entity_poly.type
_entity_poly.pdbx_seq_one_letter_code
_entity_poly.pdbx_strand_id
1 'polypeptide(L)'
;MNSRDVDKHEVRRRRKVRRGRRERRGRSALTRVRETITGCYREGSFASLYNWLSDRGRMEEVHEVVTFSRGTIWIDSWKMIRRAFGDTRLLISGSRILLKHAKGKMQQGGTVTFLRIVKMKTTTEKNKHFLALLLKCPRPASQLANLTTNKLVGLYRAAGCFAEKKTKLALHWKIDSAIRKKIGTGVRRRINVKLRFDSGIRKKGVWRMVEQVVDGKIQDKVVAGFMKTKIRVVWLRNRTVGQVLHNQKMFAVEEESPCGCGTFSLLKTDGHVATRFAELPDVPTFLRNSKNITRSSKALNGDTLIQSVLDATKHIQGNAPKITVPEGTFAEGRRASTAWKDDEKRIARVLHYLLIRLPARSSFYLNFVADLRDGLETAERSLKAARCSQVVGRCYDIKEMLSRIPHEVVIQAVEQLLCMFEDGGWKTVKVSYRAKACVINTTRKKTDGYVNFTLQDLLRGVRFDLEHSGVRCRNKIMRQIFGIPMGKSTSPVLASITCAMAEVRFLKQLGADRVLIRGWRIMDDISIVVGVNRNMHDENHPEELLRLFERIYDVNLEVVRKDECGLTWQFVGGSIFLCNGPLRLYYIPLTKNTEPLTERGVLTFQTMQDFTSYSEKRVKKAV
;
A
#
# COMPACT_ATOMS: atom_id res chain seq x y z
N MET A 1 -24.14 -1.71 -35.58
CA MET A 1 -25.10 -2.00 -34.48
C MET A 1 -24.38 -2.81 -33.42
N ASN A 2 -24.37 -2.29 -32.18
CA ASN A 2 -24.29 -2.94 -30.86
C ASN A 2 -23.28 -4.10 -30.61
N SER A 3 -22.57 -4.23 -29.48
CA SER A 3 -22.32 -3.45 -28.26
C SER A 3 -21.78 -4.48 -27.23
N ARG A 4 -20.65 -4.17 -26.56
CA ARG A 4 -20.21 -4.72 -25.24
C ARG A 4 -19.81 -6.23 -25.25
N ASP A 5 -18.73 -6.70 -24.64
CA ASP A 5 -18.06 -6.36 -23.38
C ASP A 5 -16.54 -6.56 -23.48
N VAL A 6 -15.76 -5.56 -23.03
CA VAL A 6 -14.31 -5.73 -22.78
C VAL A 6 -14.08 -5.41 -21.31
N ASP A 7 -13.80 -6.48 -20.58
CA ASP A 7 -13.71 -6.51 -19.14
C ASP A 7 -12.53 -5.67 -18.61
N LYS A 8 -12.85 -4.62 -17.84
CA LYS A 8 -11.88 -3.71 -17.23
C LYS A 8 -11.55 -4.18 -15.81
N HIS A 9 -10.59 -5.08 -15.66
CA HIS A 9 -10.06 -5.41 -14.34
C HIS A 9 -9.08 -4.34 -13.81
N GLU A 10 -9.62 -3.48 -12.95
CA GLU A 10 -8.95 -2.40 -12.23
C GLU A 10 -7.98 -2.96 -11.16
N VAL A 11 -6.67 -2.82 -11.37
CA VAL A 11 -5.62 -3.26 -10.44
C VAL A 11 -5.59 -2.38 -9.17
N ARG A 12 -6.30 -2.80 -8.11
CA ARG A 12 -6.22 -2.17 -6.78
C ARG A 12 -5.09 -2.75 -5.93
N ARG A 13 -3.91 -2.10 -5.92
CA ARG A 13 -2.85 -2.38 -4.93
C ARG A 13 -3.12 -1.68 -3.59
N ARG A 14 -3.00 -2.43 -2.49
CA ARG A 14 -3.07 -1.97 -1.10
C ARG A 14 -1.91 -0.99 -0.80
N ARG A 15 -2.22 0.12 -0.12
CA ARG A 15 -1.22 1.07 0.41
C ARG A 15 -0.44 0.41 1.55
N LYS A 16 0.89 0.53 1.57
CA LYS A 16 1.74 0.20 2.72
C LYS A 16 1.18 0.89 3.97
N VAL A 17 0.74 0.08 4.94
CA VAL A 17 0.23 0.55 6.23
C VAL A 17 1.40 1.17 6.98
N ARG A 18 1.16 2.38 7.50
CA ARG A 18 2.13 3.10 8.30
C ARG A 18 2.27 2.35 9.63
N ARG A 19 3.49 1.88 9.95
CA ARG A 19 3.80 1.24 11.24
C ARG A 19 3.17 1.99 12.42
N GLY A 20 2.54 1.24 13.32
CA GLY A 20 1.82 1.74 14.48
C GLY A 20 2.74 2.52 15.42
N ARG A 21 2.18 3.40 16.25
CA ARG A 21 2.97 4.26 17.17
C ARG A 21 3.84 3.44 18.14
N ARG A 22 3.46 2.18 18.42
CA ARG A 22 4.22 1.21 19.22
C ARG A 22 5.46 0.67 18.49
N GLU A 23 5.39 0.45 17.18
CA GLU A 23 6.51 -0.01 16.34
C GLU A 23 7.55 1.10 16.04
N ARG A 24 7.27 2.36 16.40
CA ARG A 24 8.20 3.50 16.24
C ARG A 24 9.00 3.84 17.49
N ARG A 25 8.68 3.26 18.64
CA ARG A 25 9.54 3.32 19.82
C ARG A 25 10.39 2.07 19.77
N GLY A 26 11.69 2.25 19.59
CA GLY A 26 12.65 1.15 19.46
C GLY A 26 12.52 0.13 20.59
N ARG A 27 12.85 -1.12 20.27
CA ARG A 27 13.21 -2.12 21.27
C ARG A 27 14.46 -1.61 21.97
N SER A 28 14.28 -0.88 23.06
CA SER A 28 15.34 -0.49 23.98
C SER A 28 14.76 -0.43 25.38
N ALA A 29 14.66 -1.61 25.99
CA ALA A 29 14.76 -1.85 27.42
C ALA A 29 14.68 -3.37 27.59
N LEU A 30 15.66 -3.95 28.28
CA LEU A 30 15.61 -5.34 28.73
C LEU A 30 14.22 -5.62 29.32
N THR A 31 13.59 -6.69 28.84
CA THR A 31 12.27 -7.14 29.28
C THR A 31 12.37 -7.64 30.73
N ARG A 32 12.37 -6.73 31.72
CA ARG A 32 12.01 -7.11 33.07
C ARG A 32 10.57 -7.61 33.01
N VAL A 33 10.37 -8.91 33.25
CA VAL A 33 9.05 -9.52 33.40
C VAL A 33 8.36 -8.76 34.54
N ARG A 34 7.39 -7.92 34.19
CA ARG A 34 6.57 -7.18 35.17
C ARG A 34 5.26 -7.93 35.29
N GLU A 35 4.92 -8.31 36.51
CA GLU A 35 3.69 -9.04 36.82
C GLU A 35 2.46 -8.23 36.42
N THR A 36 1.54 -8.90 35.72
CA THR A 36 0.29 -8.34 35.24
C THR A 36 -0.81 -8.67 36.24
N ILE A 37 -1.63 -7.67 36.56
CA ILE A 37 -2.72 -7.80 37.52
C ILE A 37 -3.87 -8.54 36.85
N THR A 38 -4.33 -9.61 37.50
CA THR A 38 -5.50 -10.39 37.13
C THR A 38 -6.51 -10.35 38.27
N GLY A 39 -7.79 -10.31 37.94
CA GLY A 39 -8.88 -10.44 38.90
C GLY A 39 -9.43 -11.86 38.85
N CYS A 40 -9.76 -12.43 40.00
CA CYS A 40 -10.52 -13.66 40.12
C CYS A 40 -11.90 -13.30 40.71
N TYR A 41 -12.95 -13.75 40.04
CA TYR A 41 -14.33 -13.59 40.49
C TYR A 41 -15.04 -14.94 40.39
N ARG A 42 -15.52 -15.45 41.53
CA ARG A 42 -16.03 -16.83 41.65
C ARG A 42 -14.96 -17.82 41.15
N GLU A 43 -15.25 -18.55 40.08
CA GLU A 43 -14.38 -19.58 39.49
C GLU A 43 -13.65 -19.11 38.21
N GLY A 44 -13.91 -17.87 37.77
CA GLY A 44 -13.34 -17.31 36.54
C GLY A 44 -12.25 -16.27 36.82
N SER A 45 -11.11 -16.40 36.12
CA SER A 45 -10.10 -15.35 36.09
C SER A 45 -10.32 -14.40 34.90
N PHE A 46 -10.12 -13.11 35.12
CA PHE A 46 -10.16 -12.09 34.08
C PHE A 46 -8.95 -11.19 34.16
N ALA A 47 -8.44 -10.85 32.98
CA ALA A 47 -7.26 -10.00 32.83
C ALA A 47 -7.65 -8.54 32.48
N SER A 48 -8.87 -8.34 31.95
CA SER A 48 -9.42 -7.04 31.56
C SER A 48 -10.48 -6.56 32.56
N LEU A 49 -10.08 -5.70 33.50
CA LEU A 49 -11.01 -5.04 34.43
C LEU A 49 -12.02 -4.14 33.68
N TYR A 50 -11.64 -3.55 32.54
CA TYR A 50 -12.54 -2.69 31.78
C TYR A 50 -13.73 -3.45 31.19
N ASN A 51 -13.49 -4.63 30.62
CA ASN A 51 -14.55 -5.46 30.06
C ASN A 51 -15.45 -5.98 31.18
N TRP A 52 -14.84 -6.50 32.25
CA TRP A 52 -15.56 -6.97 33.43
C TRP A 52 -16.50 -5.91 34.02
N LEU A 53 -16.04 -4.67 34.17
CA LEU A 53 -16.89 -3.55 34.62
C LEU A 53 -17.94 -3.13 33.58
N SER A 54 -17.64 -3.28 32.29
CA SER A 54 -18.57 -2.90 31.20
C SER A 54 -19.76 -3.82 31.10
N ASP A 55 -19.57 -5.11 31.37
CA ASP A 55 -20.64 -6.11 31.34
C ASP A 55 -21.61 -5.94 32.53
N ARG A 56 -21.12 -5.35 33.63
CA ARG A 56 -21.86 -5.24 34.90
C ARG A 56 -22.32 -3.83 35.25
N GLY A 57 -21.93 -2.82 34.47
CA GLY A 57 -22.23 -1.40 34.72
C GLY A 57 -23.69 -0.96 34.52
N ARG A 58 -24.67 -1.88 34.58
CA ARG A 58 -26.11 -1.60 34.48
C ARG A 58 -26.88 -1.80 35.79
N MET A 59 -26.26 -2.32 36.85
CA MET A 59 -26.93 -2.61 38.13
C MET A 59 -26.63 -1.52 39.17
N GLU A 60 -27.66 -1.06 39.90
CA GLU A 60 -27.58 0.10 40.80
C GLU A 60 -26.86 -0.20 42.13
N GLU A 61 -26.98 -1.43 42.63
CA GLU A 61 -26.23 -1.95 43.77
C GLU A 61 -25.67 -3.32 43.40
N VAL A 62 -24.36 -3.47 43.56
CA VAL A 62 -23.64 -4.69 43.20
C VAL A 62 -22.67 -4.93 44.33
N HIS A 63 -22.94 -5.91 45.20
CA HIS A 63 -22.03 -6.35 46.26
C HIS A 63 -21.17 -7.51 45.76
N GLU A 64 -20.29 -7.22 44.81
CA GLU A 64 -19.45 -8.24 44.18
C GLU A 64 -18.04 -8.24 44.73
N VAL A 65 -17.59 -9.42 45.18
CA VAL A 65 -16.27 -9.63 45.75
C VAL A 65 -15.32 -10.15 44.68
N VAL A 66 -14.20 -9.46 44.47
CA VAL A 66 -13.17 -9.81 43.48
C VAL A 66 -11.81 -9.86 44.16
N THR A 67 -11.05 -10.92 43.92
CA THR A 67 -9.69 -11.06 44.43
C THR A 67 -8.69 -10.68 43.34
N PHE A 68 -7.84 -9.68 43.58
CA PHE A 68 -6.82 -9.26 42.63
C PHE A 68 -5.46 -9.86 42.96
N SER A 69 -4.72 -10.28 41.95
CA SER A 69 -3.32 -10.65 42.08
C SER A 69 -2.42 -9.42 42.26
N ARG A 70 -1.29 -9.61 42.93
CA ARG A 70 -0.25 -8.57 43.06
C ARG A 70 0.37 -8.33 41.68
N GLY A 71 0.56 -7.07 41.31
CA GLY A 71 1.15 -6.74 40.02
C GLY A 71 1.26 -5.25 39.73
N THR A 72 2.01 -4.91 38.68
CA THR A 72 2.29 -3.51 38.31
C THR A 72 1.65 -3.08 36.99
N ILE A 73 1.31 -4.04 36.12
CA ILE A 73 0.76 -3.79 34.80
C ILE A 73 -0.74 -4.10 34.78
N TRP A 74 -1.53 -3.13 34.32
CA TRP A 74 -2.92 -3.32 33.94
C TRP A 74 -3.00 -3.54 32.43
N ILE A 75 -3.64 -4.63 31.98
CA ILE A 75 -3.86 -4.90 30.54
C ILE A 75 -4.68 -3.79 29.91
N ASP A 76 -5.76 -3.40 30.58
CA ASP A 76 -6.45 -2.17 30.26
C ASP A 76 -5.70 -1.01 30.91
N SER A 77 -5.17 -0.09 30.11
CA SER A 77 -4.49 1.10 30.63
C SER A 77 -5.31 1.73 31.76
N TRP A 78 -4.77 1.82 32.98
CA TRP A 78 -5.48 2.38 34.15
C TRP A 78 -6.13 3.74 33.88
N LYS A 79 -5.52 4.58 33.04
CA LYS A 79 -6.09 5.87 32.60
C LYS A 79 -7.44 5.72 31.92
N MET A 80 -7.66 4.62 31.19
CA MET A 80 -8.90 4.27 30.51
C MET A 80 -9.95 3.81 31.52
N ILE A 81 -9.60 2.86 32.40
CA ILE A 81 -10.48 2.36 33.48
C ILE A 81 -10.93 3.54 34.34
N ARG A 82 -10.00 4.37 34.83
CA ARG A 82 -10.28 5.56 35.63
C ARG A 82 -11.20 6.56 34.92
N ARG A 83 -11.08 6.70 33.60
CA ARG A 83 -11.90 7.65 32.83
C ARG A 83 -13.32 7.14 32.63
N ALA A 84 -13.51 5.83 32.52
CA ALA A 84 -14.80 5.21 32.25
C ALA A 84 -15.55 4.81 33.53
N PHE A 85 -14.85 4.45 34.60
CA PHE A 85 -15.44 3.90 35.83
C PHE A 85 -14.91 4.55 37.11
N GLY A 86 -14.30 5.74 37.00
CA GLY A 86 -13.59 6.37 38.12
C GLY A 86 -14.44 6.63 39.37
N ASP A 87 -15.75 6.79 39.22
CA ASP A 87 -16.70 7.04 40.31
C ASP A 87 -17.37 5.75 40.85
N THR A 88 -16.92 4.57 40.40
CA THR A 88 -17.29 3.28 40.99
C THR A 88 -16.83 3.23 42.46
N ARG A 89 -17.73 2.85 43.36
CA ARG A 89 -17.48 2.74 44.81
C ARG A 89 -17.01 1.33 45.16
N LEU A 90 -15.95 1.25 45.95
CA LEU A 90 -15.30 0.01 46.39
C LEU A 90 -15.18 -0.02 47.92
N LEU A 91 -15.11 -1.22 48.46
CA LEU A 91 -14.69 -1.52 49.82
C LEU A 91 -13.39 -2.33 49.75
N ILE A 92 -12.31 -1.79 50.31
CA ILE A 92 -11.01 -2.47 50.42
C ILE A 92 -10.57 -2.40 51.88
N SER A 93 -10.36 -3.56 52.52
CA SER A 93 -9.93 -3.66 53.92
C SER A 93 -10.80 -2.82 54.88
N GLY A 94 -12.13 -2.92 54.74
CA GLY A 94 -13.09 -2.15 55.55
C GLY A 94 -13.24 -0.67 55.18
N SER A 95 -12.39 -0.11 54.31
CA SER A 95 -12.45 1.30 53.90
C SER A 95 -13.21 1.52 52.59
N ARG A 96 -14.17 2.44 52.58
CA ARG A 96 -14.89 2.87 51.37
C ARG A 96 -14.04 3.83 50.54
N ILE A 97 -13.73 3.45 49.29
CA ILE A 97 -12.91 4.26 48.37
C ILE A 97 -13.49 4.28 46.96
N LEU A 98 -13.15 5.31 46.16
CA LEU A 98 -13.51 5.36 44.74
C LEU A 98 -12.44 4.69 43.88
N LEU A 99 -12.86 4.05 42.79
CA LEU A 99 -11.97 3.35 41.85
C LEU A 99 -10.84 4.26 41.36
N LYS A 100 -11.09 5.55 41.12
CA LYS A 100 -10.06 6.51 40.70
C LYS A 100 -8.89 6.67 41.68
N HIS A 101 -9.10 6.37 42.97
CA HIS A 101 -8.09 6.43 44.04
C HIS A 101 -7.57 5.04 44.46
N ALA A 102 -8.18 3.96 43.96
CA ALA A 102 -7.90 2.59 44.41
C ALA A 102 -6.66 1.94 43.77
N LYS A 103 -6.01 2.60 42.80
CA LYS A 103 -4.93 2.00 41.99
C LYS A 103 -3.86 1.30 42.83
N GLY A 104 -3.27 2.03 43.78
CA GLY A 104 -2.15 1.52 44.59
C GLY A 104 -2.55 0.34 45.46
N LYS A 105 -3.74 0.43 46.08
CA LYS A 105 -4.28 -0.64 46.94
C LYS A 105 -4.59 -1.91 46.13
N MET A 106 -5.14 -1.78 44.92
CA MET A 106 -5.40 -2.93 44.05
C MET A 106 -4.13 -3.57 43.48
N GLN A 107 -3.04 -2.80 43.32
CA GLN A 107 -1.75 -3.31 42.84
C GLN A 107 -1.01 -4.16 43.89
N GLN A 108 -1.32 -3.95 45.17
CA GLN A 108 -0.79 -4.76 46.27
C GLN A 108 -1.41 -6.16 46.33
N GLY A 109 -2.49 -6.40 45.58
CA GLY A 109 -3.27 -7.63 45.62
C GLY A 109 -4.28 -7.65 46.77
N GLY A 110 -5.19 -8.61 46.75
CA GLY A 110 -6.19 -8.83 47.80
C GLY A 110 -7.64 -8.65 47.34
N THR A 111 -8.55 -8.80 48.30
CA THR A 111 -9.98 -8.85 48.06
C THR A 111 -10.60 -7.45 48.04
N VAL A 112 -11.37 -7.15 47.00
CA VAL A 112 -12.04 -5.88 46.76
C VAL A 112 -13.51 -6.14 46.54
N THR A 113 -14.36 -5.50 47.35
CA THR A 113 -15.81 -5.56 47.14
C THR A 113 -16.22 -4.32 46.35
N PHE A 114 -16.71 -4.53 45.13
CA PHE A 114 -17.43 -3.48 44.41
C PHE A 114 -18.77 -3.26 45.13
N LEU A 115 -19.15 -2.00 45.34
CA LEU A 115 -20.43 -1.64 45.98
C LEU A 115 -21.41 -1.06 44.96
N ARG A 116 -20.89 -0.22 44.05
CA ARG A 116 -21.68 0.42 42.99
C ARG A 116 -20.81 0.73 41.78
N ILE A 117 -21.15 0.13 40.63
CA ILE A 117 -20.42 0.33 39.37
C ILE A 117 -21.04 1.48 38.58
N VAL A 118 -20.28 2.54 38.32
CA VAL A 118 -20.76 3.74 37.61
C VAL A 118 -19.97 3.96 36.33
N LYS A 119 -20.63 3.79 35.17
CA LYS A 119 -20.03 4.10 33.86
C LYS A 119 -20.18 5.58 33.51
N MET A 120 -19.08 6.32 33.52
CA MET A 120 -19.00 7.72 33.14
C MET A 120 -19.22 7.89 31.62
N LYS A 121 -20.22 8.67 31.23
CA LYS A 121 -20.41 9.08 29.82
C LYS A 121 -19.20 9.88 29.33
N THR A 122 -18.65 9.50 28.18
CA THR A 122 -17.54 10.23 27.54
C THR A 122 -17.96 11.64 27.12
N THR A 123 -17.01 12.56 26.96
CA THR A 123 -17.31 13.93 26.48
C THR A 123 -18.04 13.92 25.13
N THR A 124 -17.71 12.98 24.24
CA THR A 124 -18.39 12.79 22.95
C THR A 124 -19.83 12.33 23.14
N GLU A 125 -20.09 11.41 24.06
CA GLU A 125 -21.46 10.95 24.38
C GLU A 125 -22.28 12.06 25.04
N LYS A 126 -21.71 12.81 25.98
CA LYS A 126 -22.34 14.00 26.57
C LYS A 126 -22.68 15.04 25.49
N ASN A 127 -21.77 15.29 24.55
CA ASN A 127 -21.99 16.18 23.42
C ASN A 127 -23.06 15.63 22.45
N LYS A 128 -23.06 14.33 22.16
CA LYS A 128 -24.06 13.69 21.31
C LYS A 128 -25.45 13.78 21.93
N HIS A 129 -25.57 13.57 23.24
CA HIS A 129 -26.81 13.72 23.98
C HIS A 129 -27.32 15.17 23.92
N PHE A 130 -26.45 16.15 24.19
CA PHE A 130 -26.78 17.56 24.04
C PHE A 130 -27.27 17.91 22.63
N LEU A 131 -26.60 17.39 21.58
CA LEU A 131 -27.01 17.61 20.19
C LEU A 131 -28.35 16.92 19.86
N ALA A 132 -28.64 15.77 20.45
CA ALA A 132 -29.93 15.11 20.31
C ALA A 132 -31.06 15.92 20.95
N LEU A 133 -30.82 16.52 22.13
CA LEU A 133 -31.78 17.45 22.76
C LEU A 133 -32.00 18.70 21.90
N LEU A 134 -30.94 19.26 21.31
CA LEU A 134 -31.02 20.41 20.39
C LEU A 134 -31.82 20.12 19.11
N LEU A 135 -31.93 18.85 18.70
CA LEU A 135 -32.77 18.43 17.58
C LEU A 135 -34.23 18.27 17.99
N LYS A 136 -34.49 17.77 19.21
CA LYS A 136 -35.85 17.58 19.75
C LYS A 136 -36.52 18.91 20.12
N CYS A 137 -35.76 19.90 20.59
CA CYS A 137 -36.27 21.21 20.93
C CYS A 137 -35.54 22.28 20.09
N PRO A 138 -36.19 23.03 19.18
CA PRO A 138 -35.51 23.98 18.29
C PRO A 138 -35.12 25.32 18.94
N ARG A 139 -35.76 25.69 20.06
CA ARG A 139 -35.57 26.96 20.80
C ARG A 139 -34.20 27.18 21.52
N PRO A 140 -33.25 26.22 21.68
CA PRO A 140 -31.94 26.47 22.31
C PRO A 140 -30.84 26.98 21.35
N ALA A 141 -31.16 27.44 20.13
CA ALA A 141 -30.11 27.95 19.22
C ALA A 141 -29.36 29.17 19.81
N SER A 142 -30.02 29.96 20.66
CA SER A 142 -29.41 31.03 21.46
C SER A 142 -28.37 30.50 22.45
N GLN A 143 -28.59 29.33 23.06
CA GLN A 143 -27.67 28.72 24.01
C GLN A 143 -26.33 28.36 23.38
N LEU A 144 -26.29 28.03 22.08
CA LEU A 144 -25.03 27.76 21.37
C LEU A 144 -24.11 28.99 21.34
N ALA A 145 -24.66 30.20 21.28
CA ALA A 145 -23.86 31.43 21.27
C ALA A 145 -23.10 31.62 22.60
N ASN A 146 -23.70 31.18 23.72
CA ASN A 146 -23.13 31.31 25.06
C ASN A 146 -22.04 30.26 25.35
N LEU A 147 -21.90 29.22 24.52
CA LEU A 147 -20.90 28.18 24.73
C LEU A 147 -19.47 28.65 24.42
N THR A 148 -18.50 28.07 25.12
CA THR A 148 -17.07 28.29 24.81
C THR A 148 -16.71 27.74 23.43
N THR A 149 -15.70 28.33 22.79
CA THR A 149 -15.22 27.89 21.46
C THR A 149 -14.73 26.44 21.49
N ASN A 150 -14.07 26.02 22.57
CA ASN A 150 -13.76 24.62 22.89
C ASN A 150 -14.98 23.70 22.85
N LYS A 151 -16.08 24.10 23.51
CA LYS A 151 -17.31 23.32 23.53
C LYS A 151 -17.95 23.27 22.15
N LEU A 152 -17.99 24.38 21.41
CA LEU A 152 -18.53 24.45 20.06
C LEU A 152 -17.77 23.57 19.06
N VAL A 153 -16.43 23.59 19.08
CA VAL A 153 -15.61 22.69 18.26
C VAL A 153 -15.82 21.23 18.65
N GLY A 154 -15.95 20.95 19.95
CA GLY A 154 -16.28 19.62 20.47
C GLY A 154 -17.64 19.12 20.00
N LEU A 155 -18.66 19.99 19.99
CA LEU A 155 -19.98 19.71 19.45
C LEU A 155 -19.93 19.49 17.94
N TYR A 156 -19.19 20.31 17.20
CA TYR A 156 -19.03 20.15 15.75
C TYR A 156 -18.44 18.78 15.39
N ARG A 157 -17.42 18.32 16.13
CA ARG A 157 -16.83 16.98 15.99
C ARG A 157 -17.83 15.88 16.33
N ALA A 158 -18.56 16.01 17.44
CA ALA A 158 -19.56 15.03 17.89
C ALA A 158 -20.78 14.93 16.94
N ALA A 159 -21.18 16.04 16.31
CA ALA A 159 -22.20 16.04 15.26
C ALA A 159 -21.82 15.13 14.07
N GLY A 160 -20.51 14.88 13.89
CA GLY A 160 -20.01 13.91 12.91
C GLY A 160 -20.45 12.45 13.16
N CYS A 161 -20.83 12.11 14.39
CA CYS A 161 -21.20 10.76 14.84
C CYS A 161 -22.69 10.42 14.66
N PHE A 162 -23.49 11.31 14.09
CA PHE A 162 -24.87 11.03 13.71
C PHE A 162 -24.88 10.29 12.36
N ALA A 163 -25.67 9.21 12.26
CA ALA A 163 -25.73 8.36 11.07
C ALA A 163 -26.39 9.07 9.89
N GLU A 164 -27.45 9.82 10.14
CA GLU A 164 -28.25 10.46 9.10
C GLU A 164 -27.58 11.75 8.58
N LYS A 165 -27.42 11.83 7.25
CA LYS A 165 -26.74 12.94 6.57
C LYS A 165 -27.46 14.28 6.75
N LYS A 166 -28.81 14.29 6.71
CA LYS A 166 -29.64 15.50 6.86
C LYS A 166 -29.45 16.11 8.26
N THR A 167 -29.58 15.28 9.29
CA THR A 167 -29.37 15.63 10.69
C THR A 167 -27.96 16.17 10.96
N LYS A 168 -26.92 15.51 10.43
CA LYS A 168 -25.53 15.97 10.54
C LYS A 168 -25.32 17.35 9.92
N LEU A 169 -25.86 17.57 8.72
CA LEU A 169 -25.75 18.86 8.04
C LEU A 169 -26.48 19.97 8.82
N ALA A 170 -27.69 19.72 9.30
CA ALA A 170 -28.46 20.68 10.10
C ALA A 170 -27.70 21.10 11.38
N LEU A 171 -27.14 20.13 12.11
CA LEU A 171 -26.31 20.40 13.28
C LEU A 171 -25.05 21.19 12.91
N HIS A 172 -24.34 20.81 11.84
CA HIS A 172 -23.16 21.53 11.38
C HIS A 172 -23.47 22.97 10.98
N TRP A 173 -24.63 23.25 10.38
CA TRP A 173 -25.06 24.62 10.07
C TRP A 173 -25.36 25.43 11.33
N LYS A 174 -26.12 24.88 12.29
CA LYS A 174 -26.43 25.57 13.56
C LYS A 174 -25.15 25.91 14.34
N ILE A 175 -24.23 24.95 14.45
CA ILE A 175 -22.95 25.14 15.17
C ILE A 175 -22.02 26.08 14.40
N ASP A 176 -21.93 25.96 13.07
CA ASP A 176 -21.12 26.87 12.24
C ASP A 176 -21.61 28.32 12.34
N SER A 177 -22.93 28.53 12.39
CA SER A 177 -23.53 29.83 12.60
C SER A 177 -23.13 30.43 13.95
N ALA A 178 -23.20 29.63 15.03
CA ALA A 178 -22.76 30.07 16.36
C ALA A 178 -21.26 30.41 16.41
N ILE A 179 -20.41 29.58 15.79
CA ILE A 179 -18.96 29.84 15.71
C ILE A 179 -18.69 31.11 14.89
N ARG A 180 -19.38 31.29 13.76
CA ARG A 180 -19.22 32.47 12.91
C ARG A 180 -19.65 33.75 13.61
N LYS A 181 -20.74 33.74 14.37
CA LYS A 181 -21.16 34.90 15.18
C LYS A 181 -20.11 35.29 16.22
N LYS A 182 -19.34 34.33 16.75
CA LYS A 182 -18.36 34.55 17.82
C LYS A 182 -16.96 34.92 17.33
N ILE A 183 -16.53 34.39 16.17
CA ILE A 183 -15.15 34.51 15.66
C ILE A 183 -15.10 35.23 14.30
N GLY A 184 -16.25 35.54 13.71
CA GLY A 184 -16.37 36.11 12.36
C GLY A 184 -16.16 35.09 11.23
N THR A 185 -15.46 33.98 11.48
CA THR A 185 -15.16 32.95 10.47
C THR A 185 -15.95 31.65 10.68
N GLY A 186 -16.58 31.16 9.60
CA GLY A 186 -17.19 29.83 9.58
C GLY A 186 -16.15 28.71 9.42
N VAL A 187 -16.34 27.62 10.16
CA VAL A 187 -15.43 26.45 10.17
C VAL A 187 -15.85 25.34 9.20
N ARG A 188 -17.02 25.44 8.56
CA ARG A 188 -17.55 24.40 7.66
C ARG A 188 -16.71 24.22 6.40
N ARG A 189 -16.31 25.33 5.77
CA ARG A 189 -15.55 25.33 4.51
C ARG A 189 -14.15 24.75 4.73
N ARG A 190 -13.66 23.99 3.76
CA ARG A 190 -12.29 23.43 3.77
C ARG A 190 -11.36 24.38 3.04
N ILE A 191 -10.12 24.48 3.52
CA ILE A 191 -9.07 25.27 2.89
C ILE A 191 -8.43 24.42 1.80
N ASN A 192 -8.87 24.60 0.56
CA ASN A 192 -8.34 23.86 -0.58
C ASN A 192 -7.34 24.71 -1.35
N VAL A 193 -6.04 24.48 -1.14
CA VAL A 193 -4.98 25.09 -1.95
C VAL A 193 -4.85 24.30 -3.24
N LYS A 194 -5.22 24.93 -4.37
CA LYS A 194 -5.14 24.31 -5.69
C LYS A 194 -3.84 24.72 -6.36
N LEU A 195 -2.99 23.76 -6.67
CA LEU A 195 -1.69 23.99 -7.32
C LEU A 195 -1.55 23.09 -8.53
N ARG A 196 -0.94 23.58 -9.61
CA ARG A 196 -0.51 22.71 -10.70
C ARG A 196 0.55 21.73 -10.19
N PHE A 197 0.51 20.50 -10.69
CA PHE A 197 1.44 19.47 -10.23
C PHE A 197 2.88 19.82 -10.63
N ASP A 198 3.74 19.92 -9.64
CA ASP A 198 5.18 20.03 -9.82
C ASP A 198 5.91 19.16 -8.79
N SER A 199 6.88 18.36 -9.24
CA SER A 199 7.67 17.49 -8.38
C SER A 199 8.61 18.23 -7.44
N GLY A 200 8.96 19.48 -7.75
CA GLY A 200 9.81 20.35 -6.95
C GLY A 200 9.11 20.93 -5.72
N ILE A 201 7.77 20.93 -5.68
CA ILE A 201 6.99 21.51 -4.58
C ILE A 201 6.70 20.44 -3.51
N ARG A 202 7.22 20.66 -2.30
CA ARG A 202 6.92 19.80 -1.15
C ARG A 202 5.62 20.25 -0.48
N LYS A 203 4.61 19.36 -0.45
CA LYS A 203 3.31 19.63 0.21
C LYS A 203 3.42 20.11 1.65
N LYS A 204 4.45 19.67 2.39
CA LYS A 204 4.70 20.08 3.77
C LYS A 204 5.04 21.57 3.87
N GLY A 205 5.77 22.12 2.90
CA GLY A 205 6.06 23.55 2.81
C GLY A 205 4.79 24.37 2.61
N VAL A 206 3.99 23.98 1.61
CA VAL A 206 2.67 24.59 1.35
C VAL A 206 1.75 24.51 2.57
N TRP A 207 1.72 23.37 3.26
CA TRP A 207 0.96 23.22 4.50
C TRP A 207 1.38 24.22 5.57
N ARG A 208 2.70 24.39 5.81
CA ARG A 208 3.22 25.36 6.78
C ARG A 208 2.83 26.80 6.43
N MET A 209 2.85 27.17 5.14
CA MET A 209 2.38 28.49 4.69
C MET A 209 0.91 28.73 5.06
N VAL A 210 0.05 27.74 4.80
CA VAL A 210 -1.37 27.85 5.16
C VAL A 210 -1.56 27.91 6.67
N GLU A 211 -0.78 27.15 7.44
CA GLU A 211 -0.83 27.20 8.91
C GLU A 211 -0.48 28.59 9.44
N GLN A 212 0.57 29.24 8.90
CA GLN A 212 0.92 30.62 9.24
C GLN A 212 -0.22 31.61 8.95
N VAL A 213 -0.90 31.47 7.81
CA VAL A 213 -2.05 32.32 7.49
C VAL A 213 -3.22 32.07 8.44
N VAL A 214 -3.49 30.81 8.77
CA VAL A 214 -4.57 30.46 9.71
C VAL A 214 -4.28 30.99 11.11
N ASP A 215 -3.04 30.88 11.58
CA ASP A 215 -2.61 31.41 12.88
C ASP A 215 -2.63 32.95 12.92
N GLY A 216 -2.28 33.62 11.82
CA GLY A 216 -2.35 35.07 11.73
C GLY A 216 -3.77 35.62 11.65
N LYS A 217 -4.69 34.91 10.96
CA LYS A 217 -6.07 35.37 10.78
C LYS A 217 -7.01 35.02 11.94
N ILE A 218 -6.76 33.90 12.64
CA ILE A 218 -7.66 33.41 13.70
C ILE A 218 -6.95 33.48 15.05
N GLN A 219 -7.34 34.44 15.89
CA GLN A 219 -6.78 34.63 17.23
C GLN A 219 -7.09 33.44 18.17
N ASP A 220 -8.28 32.83 18.05
CA ASP A 220 -8.65 31.68 18.87
C ASP A 220 -7.87 30.42 18.44
N LYS A 221 -6.91 30.00 19.28
CA LYS A 221 -6.03 28.83 19.05
C LYS A 221 -6.80 27.53 18.84
N VAL A 222 -7.98 27.37 19.44
CA VAL A 222 -8.80 26.15 19.34
C VAL A 222 -9.40 26.06 17.95
N VAL A 223 -9.95 27.16 17.46
CA VAL A 223 -10.56 27.22 16.13
C VAL A 223 -9.51 27.21 15.04
N ALA A 224 -8.38 27.92 15.23
CA ALA A 224 -7.22 27.83 14.35
C ALA A 224 -6.73 26.37 14.23
N GLY A 225 -6.51 25.70 15.36
CA GLY A 225 -6.10 24.29 15.39
C GLY A 225 -7.11 23.36 14.72
N PHE A 226 -8.41 23.63 14.83
CA PHE A 226 -9.44 22.88 14.11
C PHE A 226 -9.40 23.14 12.59
N MET A 227 -9.24 24.39 12.17
CA MET A 227 -9.14 24.77 10.75
C MET A 227 -7.90 24.16 10.08
N LYS A 228 -6.78 24.03 10.79
CA LYS A 228 -5.59 23.31 10.31
C LYS A 228 -5.88 21.88 9.91
N THR A 229 -6.77 21.18 10.64
CA THR A 229 -7.18 19.80 10.27
C THR A 229 -7.97 19.72 8.96
N LYS A 230 -8.48 20.86 8.47
CA LYS A 230 -9.28 20.97 7.24
C LYS A 230 -8.49 21.50 6.04
N ILE A 231 -7.17 21.67 6.18
CA ILE A 231 -6.28 22.06 5.07
C ILE A 231 -6.15 20.89 4.09
N ARG A 232 -6.22 21.20 2.80
CA ARG A 232 -5.99 20.23 1.73
C ARG A 232 -5.23 20.88 0.59
N VAL A 233 -4.12 20.28 0.19
CA VAL A 233 -3.39 20.63 -1.03
C VAL A 233 -3.87 19.72 -2.16
N VAL A 234 -4.45 20.32 -3.19
CA VAL A 234 -5.06 19.66 -4.35
C VAL A 234 -4.17 19.92 -5.56
N TRP A 235 -3.72 18.84 -6.21
CA TRP A 235 -2.98 18.93 -7.46
C TRP A 235 -3.94 19.07 -8.64
N LEU A 236 -3.79 20.15 -9.40
CA LEU A 236 -4.40 20.36 -10.69
C LEU A 236 -3.54 19.68 -11.77
N ARG A 237 -4.21 19.15 -12.78
CA ARG A 237 -3.56 18.60 -13.97
C ARG A 237 -2.86 19.73 -14.73
N ASN A 238 -1.62 19.47 -15.17
CA ASN A 238 -0.92 20.39 -16.05
C ASN A 238 -1.53 20.38 -17.47
N ARG A 239 -1.50 21.52 -18.16
CA ARG A 239 -2.03 21.65 -19.52
C ARG A 239 -1.20 20.81 -20.49
N THR A 240 -1.85 20.22 -21.49
CA THR A 240 -1.10 19.58 -22.58
C THR A 240 -0.61 20.62 -23.59
N VAL A 241 0.36 20.28 -24.42
CA VAL A 241 0.87 21.13 -25.50
C VAL A 241 -0.27 21.60 -26.40
N GLY A 242 -1.18 20.68 -26.77
CA GLY A 242 -2.37 21.02 -27.55
C GLY A 242 -3.29 22.03 -26.86
N GLN A 243 -3.51 21.89 -25.56
CA GLN A 243 -4.31 22.86 -24.79
C GLN A 243 -3.64 24.23 -24.63
N VAL A 244 -2.33 24.31 -24.87
CA VAL A 244 -1.58 25.57 -24.85
C VAL A 244 -1.57 26.21 -26.24
N LEU A 245 -1.40 25.40 -27.29
CA LEU A 245 -1.27 25.86 -28.67
C LEU A 245 -2.61 26.09 -29.36
N HIS A 246 -3.65 25.33 -29.00
CA HIS A 246 -4.97 25.43 -29.61
C HIS A 246 -6.08 25.26 -28.56
N ASN A 247 -6.76 26.36 -28.25
CA ASN A 247 -7.95 26.34 -27.40
C ASN A 247 -9.19 26.19 -28.27
N GLN A 248 -9.46 24.96 -28.71
CA GLN A 248 -10.56 24.64 -29.63
C GLN A 248 -11.92 25.17 -29.18
N LYS A 249 -12.12 25.37 -27.87
CA LYS A 249 -13.37 25.91 -27.31
C LYS A 249 -13.51 27.42 -27.44
N MET A 250 -12.41 28.16 -27.60
CA MET A 250 -12.45 29.59 -27.93
C MET A 250 -12.62 29.81 -29.43
N PHE A 251 -11.88 29.06 -30.25
CA PHE A 251 -11.98 29.17 -31.71
C PHE A 251 -13.33 28.72 -32.28
N ALA A 252 -14.05 27.84 -31.59
CA ALA A 252 -15.38 27.40 -32.02
C ALA A 252 -16.51 28.43 -31.74
N VAL A 253 -16.21 29.57 -31.11
CA VAL A 253 -17.19 30.63 -30.78
C VAL A 253 -16.97 31.89 -31.63
N GLU A 254 -15.84 32.02 -32.31
CA GLU A 254 -15.58 33.13 -33.24
C GLU A 254 -16.23 32.82 -34.59
N GLU A 255 -17.07 33.74 -35.10
CA GLU A 255 -17.87 33.55 -36.32
C GLU A 255 -16.99 33.50 -37.58
N GLU A 256 -15.94 34.31 -37.67
CA GLU A 256 -14.94 34.24 -38.74
C GLU A 256 -13.57 34.69 -38.24
N SER A 257 -12.54 33.85 -38.40
CA SER A 257 -11.15 34.18 -38.08
C SER A 257 -10.33 34.13 -39.38
N PRO A 258 -9.86 35.27 -39.92
CA PRO A 258 -9.08 35.26 -41.15
C PRO A 258 -7.73 34.55 -40.95
N CYS A 259 -7.37 33.65 -41.87
CA CYS A 259 -6.11 32.91 -41.76
C CYS A 259 -4.91 33.85 -41.99
N GLY A 260 -4.16 34.16 -40.93
CA GLY A 260 -2.88 34.88 -41.01
C GLY A 260 -1.72 34.07 -41.62
N CYS A 261 -2.00 32.96 -42.29
CA CYS A 261 -1.03 32.02 -42.82
C CYS A 261 -0.34 32.48 -44.12
N GLY A 262 -0.75 33.61 -44.69
CA GLY A 262 -0.23 34.15 -45.95
C GLY A 262 1.29 34.37 -45.94
N THR A 263 1.83 34.89 -44.84
CA THR A 263 3.23 35.29 -44.68
C THR A 263 4.18 34.14 -44.32
N PHE A 264 3.67 32.94 -44.04
CA PHE A 264 4.50 31.81 -43.63
C PHE A 264 4.99 31.00 -44.83
N SER A 265 6.31 30.81 -44.92
CA SER A 265 6.98 29.96 -45.90
C SER A 265 6.96 28.47 -45.50
N LEU A 266 5.78 27.98 -45.13
CA LEU A 266 5.54 26.58 -44.74
C LEU A 266 4.69 25.88 -45.79
N LEU A 267 4.67 24.53 -45.80
CA LEU A 267 3.90 23.77 -46.79
C LEU A 267 2.41 24.11 -46.65
N LYS A 268 1.80 24.54 -47.77
CA LYS A 268 0.39 24.94 -47.84
C LYS A 268 -0.45 23.90 -48.59
N THR A 269 -1.69 23.72 -48.14
CA THR A 269 -2.75 22.96 -48.81
C THR A 269 -3.94 23.91 -48.92
N ASP A 270 -4.48 24.06 -50.14
CA ASP A 270 -5.59 24.97 -50.44
C ASP A 270 -5.36 26.43 -49.97
N GLY A 271 -4.13 26.94 -50.16
CA GLY A 271 -3.76 28.30 -49.77
C GLY A 271 -3.42 28.50 -48.28
N HIS A 272 -3.60 27.47 -47.44
CA HIS A 272 -3.39 27.52 -45.99
C HIS A 272 -2.25 26.63 -45.51
N VAL A 273 -1.51 27.06 -44.48
CA VAL A 273 -0.41 26.25 -43.91
C VAL A 273 -0.98 24.97 -43.30
N ALA A 274 -0.54 23.82 -43.82
CA ALA A 274 -0.96 22.49 -43.40
C ALA A 274 0.23 21.64 -42.91
N THR A 275 1.25 22.29 -42.33
CA THR A 275 2.47 21.61 -41.86
C THR A 275 2.31 21.13 -40.42
N ARG A 276 2.69 19.88 -40.14
CA ARG A 276 2.74 19.35 -38.76
C ARG A 276 4.02 19.80 -38.07
N PHE A 277 3.97 20.05 -36.75
CA PHE A 277 5.20 20.27 -35.97
C PHE A 277 6.24 19.14 -36.08
N ALA A 278 5.82 17.93 -36.46
CA ALA A 278 6.73 16.82 -36.68
C ALA A 278 7.62 16.98 -37.92
N GLU A 279 7.13 17.73 -38.92
CA GLU A 279 7.77 18.00 -40.21
C GLU A 279 8.71 19.21 -40.13
N LEU A 280 8.61 20.02 -39.07
CA LEU A 280 9.50 21.15 -38.83
C LEU A 280 10.77 20.68 -38.10
N PRO A 281 11.98 20.82 -38.70
CA PRO A 281 13.22 20.37 -38.09
C PRO A 281 13.52 21.11 -36.77
N ASP A 282 13.19 22.41 -36.74
CA ASP A 282 13.55 23.33 -35.64
C ASP A 282 12.59 23.27 -34.44
N VAL A 283 11.49 22.51 -34.53
CA VAL A 283 10.53 22.39 -33.43
C VAL A 283 11.00 21.32 -32.43
N PRO A 284 11.16 21.69 -31.13
CA PRO A 284 11.53 20.75 -30.08
C PRO A 284 10.65 19.51 -30.09
N THR A 285 11.28 18.34 -29.96
CA THR A 285 10.58 17.03 -30.01
C THR A 285 9.41 16.92 -29.00
N PHE A 286 9.49 17.64 -27.89
CA PHE A 286 8.42 17.73 -26.89
C PHE A 286 7.16 18.45 -27.41
N LEU A 287 7.27 19.43 -28.29
CA LEU A 287 6.14 20.18 -28.84
C LEU A 287 5.45 19.46 -30.00
N ARG A 288 6.12 18.48 -30.62
CA ARG A 288 5.59 17.70 -31.75
C ARG A 288 4.35 16.87 -31.40
N ASN A 289 4.03 16.71 -30.12
CA ASN A 289 2.89 15.94 -29.66
C ASN A 289 1.98 16.79 -28.76
N SER A 290 0.76 17.03 -29.24
CA SER A 290 -0.27 17.82 -28.56
C SER A 290 -0.74 17.22 -27.23
N LYS A 291 -0.53 15.92 -26.97
CA LYS A 291 -0.87 15.24 -25.72
C LYS A 291 0.23 15.34 -24.65
N ASN A 292 1.43 15.79 -25.02
CA ASN A 292 2.52 15.99 -24.06
C ASN A 292 2.11 17.01 -22.99
N ILE A 293 2.50 16.77 -21.74
CA ILE A 293 2.08 17.56 -20.58
C ILE A 293 3.13 18.62 -20.30
N THR A 294 2.77 19.89 -20.51
CA THR A 294 3.68 21.01 -20.22
C THR A 294 4.00 21.09 -18.73
N ARG A 295 5.20 21.57 -18.41
CA ARG A 295 5.53 21.99 -17.04
C ARG A 295 5.28 23.49 -16.94
N SER A 296 4.70 23.93 -15.84
CA SER A 296 4.43 25.35 -15.63
C SER A 296 5.71 26.00 -15.08
N SER A 297 6.35 26.86 -15.87
CA SER A 297 7.51 27.65 -15.40
C SER A 297 7.19 28.46 -14.14
N LYS A 298 5.95 28.96 -14.03
CA LYS A 298 5.46 29.71 -12.86
C LYS A 298 5.19 28.86 -11.61
N ALA A 299 5.18 27.52 -11.69
CA ALA A 299 4.87 26.68 -10.53
C ALA A 299 5.95 26.71 -9.45
N LEU A 300 7.20 27.00 -9.84
CA LEU A 300 8.33 27.16 -8.92
C LEU A 300 8.53 28.62 -8.48
N ASN A 301 7.64 29.54 -8.88
CA ASN A 301 7.67 30.91 -8.38
C ASN A 301 7.00 30.98 -6.99
N GLY A 302 7.73 31.50 -6.01
CA GLY A 302 7.22 31.75 -4.66
C GLY A 302 5.95 32.60 -4.64
N ASP A 303 5.85 33.60 -5.50
CA ASP A 303 4.70 34.51 -5.54
C ASP A 303 3.42 33.81 -6.00
N THR A 304 3.53 32.90 -6.98
CA THR A 304 2.39 32.10 -7.45
C THR A 304 1.89 31.15 -6.35
N LEU A 305 2.81 30.64 -5.53
CA LEU A 305 2.47 29.79 -4.39
C LEU A 305 1.80 30.60 -3.28
N ILE A 306 2.34 31.78 -2.96
CA ILE A 306 1.75 32.73 -1.99
C ILE A 306 0.33 33.11 -2.43
N GLN A 307 0.14 33.52 -3.68
CA GLN A 307 -1.17 33.88 -4.21
C GLN A 307 -2.17 32.73 -4.10
N SER A 308 -1.76 31.50 -4.45
CA SER A 308 -2.62 30.32 -4.35
C SER A 308 -3.04 30.02 -2.90
N VAL A 309 -2.18 30.30 -1.92
CA VAL A 309 -2.48 30.17 -0.49
C VAL A 309 -3.43 31.28 -0.03
N LEU A 310 -3.22 32.52 -0.46
CA LEU A 310 -4.11 33.65 -0.17
C LEU A 310 -5.52 33.40 -0.74
N ASP A 311 -5.62 32.96 -1.99
CA ASP A 311 -6.89 32.61 -2.63
C ASP A 311 -7.64 31.50 -1.89
N ALA A 312 -6.92 30.50 -1.38
CA ALA A 312 -7.50 29.41 -0.61
C ALA A 312 -8.02 29.86 0.76
N THR A 313 -7.45 30.92 1.33
CA THR A 313 -7.73 31.44 2.67
C THR A 313 -8.56 32.73 2.66
N LYS A 314 -9.01 33.20 1.49
CA LYS A 314 -9.84 34.41 1.33
C LYS A 314 -11.17 34.38 2.09
N HIS A 315 -11.69 33.18 2.35
CA HIS A 315 -12.95 32.99 3.06
C HIS A 315 -12.81 33.06 4.59
N ILE A 316 -11.58 33.19 5.10
CA ILE A 316 -11.26 33.40 6.50
C ILE A 316 -11.12 34.92 6.69
N GLN A 317 -11.91 35.49 7.60
CA GLN A 317 -11.83 36.90 7.95
C GLN A 317 -10.53 37.21 8.71
N GLY A 318 -10.02 38.42 8.55
CA GLY A 318 -8.77 38.89 9.17
C GLY A 318 -7.69 39.22 8.14
N ASN A 319 -6.76 40.09 8.55
CA ASN A 319 -5.63 40.51 7.73
C ASN A 319 -4.67 39.34 7.52
N ALA A 320 -4.28 39.11 6.27
CA ALA A 320 -3.30 38.09 5.96
C ALA A 320 -1.91 38.59 6.43
N PRO A 321 -1.16 37.80 7.22
CA PRO A 321 0.22 38.16 7.55
C PRO A 321 1.08 38.13 6.29
N LYS A 322 2.22 38.83 6.30
CA LYS A 322 3.23 38.72 5.23
C LYS A 322 3.75 37.27 5.21
N ILE A 323 3.46 36.55 4.12
CA ILE A 323 3.83 35.14 3.97
C ILE A 323 5.18 35.07 3.29
N THR A 324 6.13 34.37 3.90
CA THR A 324 7.37 33.96 3.24
C THR A 324 7.28 32.49 2.85
N VAL A 325 7.96 32.09 1.78
CA VAL A 325 8.04 30.67 1.41
C VAL A 325 9.04 29.98 2.35
N PRO A 326 8.62 29.00 3.17
CA PRO A 326 9.52 28.35 4.11
C PRO A 326 10.65 27.61 3.39
N GLU A 327 11.84 27.59 3.98
CA GLU A 327 12.96 26.78 3.49
C GLU A 327 12.58 25.30 3.33
N GLY A 328 13.10 24.69 2.26
CA GLY A 328 12.77 23.33 1.84
C GLY A 328 11.33 23.16 1.31
N THR A 329 10.58 24.23 1.03
CA THR A 329 9.31 24.15 0.28
C THR A 329 9.58 23.76 -1.17
N PHE A 330 10.62 24.32 -1.76
CA PHE A 330 11.22 23.84 -2.99
C PHE A 330 12.32 22.83 -2.66
N ALA A 331 12.49 21.82 -3.52
CA ALA A 331 13.62 20.91 -3.39
C ALA A 331 14.90 21.62 -3.84
N GLU A 332 15.73 22.05 -2.89
CA GLU A 332 17.12 22.44 -3.14
C GLU A 332 17.87 21.26 -3.79
N GLY A 333 18.56 21.53 -4.90
CA GLY A 333 19.40 20.54 -5.60
C GLY A 333 18.78 19.83 -6.80
N ARG A 334 17.78 20.41 -7.49
CA ARG A 334 17.34 19.86 -8.79
C ARG A 334 17.24 20.89 -9.90
N ARG A 335 18.38 21.51 -10.20
CA ARG A 335 18.75 21.83 -11.58
C ARG A 335 19.66 20.68 -12.02
N ALA A 336 19.29 19.99 -13.10
CA ALA A 336 19.83 18.71 -13.63
C ALA A 336 19.24 17.38 -13.08
N SER A 337 18.54 16.68 -13.99
CA SER A 337 18.07 15.28 -14.01
C SER A 337 16.97 14.77 -13.05
N THR A 338 15.85 14.31 -13.64
CA THR A 338 14.74 13.56 -13.02
C THR A 338 14.66 12.10 -13.48
N ALA A 339 15.72 11.48 -14.03
CA ALA A 339 15.56 10.25 -14.83
C ALA A 339 15.63 8.91 -14.07
N TRP A 340 16.59 8.67 -13.18
CA TRP A 340 16.93 7.28 -12.84
C TRP A 340 15.87 6.46 -12.08
N LYS A 341 15.24 7.00 -11.02
CA LYS A 341 14.29 6.22 -10.18
C LYS A 341 12.97 5.84 -10.88
N ASP A 342 12.58 6.60 -11.88
CA ASP A 342 11.38 6.29 -12.67
C ASP A 342 11.73 5.35 -13.84
N ASP A 343 12.94 5.46 -14.38
CA ASP A 343 13.45 4.54 -15.39
C ASP A 343 13.79 3.17 -14.80
N GLU A 344 14.36 3.08 -13.60
CA GLU A 344 14.56 1.83 -12.84
C GLU A 344 13.25 1.04 -12.71
N LYS A 345 12.15 1.72 -12.36
CA LYS A 345 10.82 1.08 -12.26
C LYS A 345 10.27 0.65 -13.61
N ARG A 346 10.60 1.38 -14.68
CA ARG A 346 10.18 1.01 -16.04
C ARG A 346 10.98 -0.19 -16.53
N ILE A 347 12.29 -0.19 -16.33
CA ILE A 347 13.19 -1.32 -16.62
C ILE A 347 12.68 -2.56 -15.88
N ALA A 348 12.45 -2.47 -14.57
CA ALA A 348 11.91 -3.59 -13.79
C ALA A 348 10.58 -4.13 -14.34
N ARG A 349 9.69 -3.24 -14.78
CA ARG A 349 8.41 -3.63 -15.41
C ARG A 349 8.59 -4.28 -16.77
N VAL A 350 9.55 -3.81 -17.56
CA VAL A 350 9.86 -4.40 -18.88
C VAL A 350 10.45 -5.78 -18.68
N LEU A 351 11.46 -5.91 -17.84
CA LEU A 351 12.10 -7.19 -17.53
C LEU A 351 11.09 -8.21 -17.00
N HIS A 352 10.18 -7.78 -16.12
CA HIS A 352 9.15 -8.68 -15.60
C HIS A 352 8.12 -9.04 -16.68
N TYR A 353 7.79 -8.10 -17.57
CA TYR A 353 6.93 -8.38 -18.72
C TYR A 353 7.57 -9.36 -19.71
N LEU A 354 8.88 -9.29 -19.92
CA LEU A 354 9.63 -10.26 -20.73
C LEU A 354 9.65 -11.63 -20.07
N LEU A 355 9.88 -11.68 -18.76
CA LEU A 355 9.88 -12.93 -17.98
C LEU A 355 8.53 -13.67 -18.08
N ILE A 356 7.39 -12.98 -17.93
CA ILE A 356 6.06 -13.61 -18.05
C ILE A 356 5.69 -13.97 -19.50
N ARG A 357 6.45 -13.47 -20.49
CA ARG A 357 6.28 -13.73 -21.92
C ARG A 357 7.15 -14.88 -22.42
N LEU A 358 7.96 -15.49 -21.55
CA LEU A 358 8.68 -16.70 -21.90
C LEU A 358 7.70 -17.79 -22.38
N PRO A 359 8.12 -18.67 -23.31
CA PRO A 359 7.28 -19.76 -23.77
C PRO A 359 6.75 -20.58 -22.59
N ALA A 360 5.47 -20.97 -22.63
CA ALA A 360 4.89 -21.80 -21.59
C ALA A 360 5.74 -23.06 -21.39
N ARG A 361 5.99 -23.44 -20.13
CA ARG A 361 6.78 -24.62 -19.75
C ARG A 361 8.27 -24.56 -20.12
N SER A 362 8.80 -23.39 -20.46
CA SER A 362 10.26 -23.19 -20.65
C SER A 362 11.01 -22.87 -19.36
N SER A 363 10.30 -22.55 -18.28
CA SER A 363 10.84 -22.34 -16.94
C SER A 363 9.82 -22.78 -15.89
N PHE A 364 10.25 -22.88 -14.64
CA PHE A 364 9.40 -23.16 -13.48
C PHE A 364 8.78 -21.88 -12.89
N TYR A 365 9.12 -20.70 -13.41
CA TYR A 365 8.62 -19.43 -12.88
C TYR A 365 7.09 -19.34 -12.84
N LEU A 366 6.54 -19.10 -11.66
CA LEU A 366 5.12 -18.91 -11.42
C LEU A 366 4.85 -17.44 -11.06
N ASN A 367 4.05 -16.76 -11.88
CA ASN A 367 3.74 -15.34 -11.69
C ASN A 367 2.74 -15.10 -10.55
N PHE A 368 1.73 -15.95 -10.44
CA PHE A 368 0.73 -15.90 -9.37
C PHE A 368 0.43 -17.29 -8.83
N VAL A 369 0.27 -17.39 -7.50
CA VAL A 369 -0.19 -18.63 -6.82
C VAL A 369 -1.56 -19.08 -7.33
N ALA A 370 -2.39 -18.15 -7.78
CA ALA A 370 -3.70 -18.46 -8.35
C ALA A 370 -3.59 -19.35 -9.60
N ASP A 371 -2.49 -19.26 -10.35
CA ASP A 371 -2.26 -20.03 -11.58
C ASP A 371 -1.72 -21.44 -11.27
N LEU A 372 -1.38 -21.74 -10.01
CA LEU A 372 -0.79 -23.02 -9.60
C LEU A 372 -1.73 -24.20 -9.84
N ARG A 373 -3.03 -24.02 -9.54
CA ARG A 373 -4.04 -25.08 -9.73
C ARG A 373 -4.13 -25.49 -11.19
N ASP A 374 -4.33 -24.53 -12.09
CA ASP A 374 -4.43 -24.78 -13.53
C ASP A 374 -3.11 -25.37 -14.07
N GLY A 375 -1.98 -24.94 -13.50
CA GLY A 375 -0.65 -25.49 -13.76
C GLY A 375 -0.53 -26.97 -13.39
N LEU A 376 -1.02 -27.37 -12.21
CA LEU A 376 -1.02 -28.75 -11.72
C LEU A 376 -1.95 -29.64 -12.56
N GLU A 377 -3.16 -29.19 -12.88
CA GLU A 377 -4.09 -29.93 -13.74
C GLU A 377 -3.51 -30.13 -15.16
N THR A 378 -2.78 -29.15 -15.66
CA THR A 378 -2.08 -29.23 -16.95
C THR A 378 -0.88 -30.18 -16.89
N ALA A 379 -0.14 -30.17 -15.77
CA ALA A 379 0.94 -31.12 -15.51
C ALA A 379 0.42 -32.55 -15.44
N GLU A 380 -0.66 -32.79 -14.70
CA GLU A 380 -1.32 -34.10 -14.57
C GLU A 380 -1.71 -34.67 -15.93
N ARG A 381 -2.43 -33.90 -16.76
CA ARG A 381 -2.81 -34.31 -18.12
C ARG A 381 -1.60 -34.64 -18.97
N SER A 382 -0.54 -33.85 -18.85
CA SER A 382 0.68 -34.05 -19.63
C SER A 382 1.48 -35.29 -19.18
N LEU A 383 1.54 -35.59 -17.89
CA LEU A 383 2.23 -36.77 -17.36
C LEU A 383 1.45 -38.05 -17.70
N LYS A 384 0.11 -38.00 -17.66
CA LYS A 384 -0.76 -39.08 -18.14
C LYS A 384 -0.54 -39.36 -19.63
N ALA A 385 -0.47 -38.31 -20.45
CA ALA A 385 -0.19 -38.45 -21.88
C ALA A 385 1.21 -39.07 -22.14
N ALA A 386 2.17 -38.81 -21.25
CA ALA A 386 3.49 -39.45 -21.27
C ALA A 386 3.51 -40.86 -20.65
N ARG A 387 2.34 -41.47 -20.41
CA ARG A 387 2.17 -42.82 -19.81
C ARG A 387 2.82 -42.98 -18.42
N CYS A 388 2.97 -41.88 -17.68
CA CYS A 388 3.44 -41.95 -16.29
C CYS A 388 2.33 -42.56 -15.41
N SER A 389 2.66 -43.57 -14.61
CA SER A 389 1.74 -44.17 -13.64
C SER A 389 1.90 -43.59 -12.24
N GLN A 390 3.09 -43.10 -11.92
CA GLN A 390 3.42 -42.54 -10.61
C GLN A 390 4.14 -41.21 -10.78
N VAL A 391 4.21 -40.44 -9.70
CA VAL A 391 4.94 -39.17 -9.63
C VAL A 391 5.72 -39.12 -8.33
N VAL A 392 6.97 -38.67 -8.43
CA VAL A 392 7.83 -38.30 -7.30
C VAL A 392 7.90 -36.79 -7.25
N GLY A 393 7.77 -36.20 -6.06
CA GLY A 393 7.84 -34.74 -5.89
C GLY A 393 8.79 -34.33 -4.80
N ARG A 394 9.33 -33.12 -4.93
CA ARG A 394 10.27 -32.50 -4.00
C ARG A 394 9.97 -31.01 -3.84
N CYS A 395 10.29 -30.50 -2.65
CA CYS A 395 10.18 -29.08 -2.33
C CYS A 395 11.55 -28.53 -1.95
N TYR A 396 11.90 -27.37 -2.48
CA TYR A 396 13.20 -26.74 -2.27
C TYR A 396 13.06 -25.26 -1.93
N ASP A 397 14.10 -24.74 -1.28
CA ASP A 397 14.32 -23.34 -0.96
C ASP A 397 15.66 -22.87 -1.52
N ILE A 398 15.68 -21.75 -2.22
CA ILE A 398 16.95 -21.11 -2.59
C ILE A 398 17.32 -20.11 -1.51
N LYS A 399 18.33 -20.44 -0.70
CA LYS A 399 18.88 -19.49 0.27
C LYS A 399 19.75 -18.43 -0.39
N GLU A 400 19.86 -17.29 0.27
CA GLU A 400 20.76 -16.18 -0.11
C GLU A 400 20.59 -15.68 -1.55
N MET A 401 19.39 -15.83 -2.12
CA MET A 401 19.03 -15.49 -3.51
C MET A 401 19.41 -14.07 -3.94
N LEU A 402 19.46 -13.10 -3.02
CA LEU A 402 19.83 -11.72 -3.33
C LEU A 402 21.24 -11.36 -2.88
N SER A 403 21.79 -12.05 -1.90
CA SER A 403 23.07 -11.68 -1.26
C SER A 403 24.26 -12.34 -1.92
N ARG A 404 24.10 -13.56 -2.47
CA ARG A 404 25.22 -14.38 -2.92
C ARG A 404 25.35 -14.58 -4.43
N ILE A 405 24.51 -13.95 -5.25
CA ILE A 405 24.63 -14.07 -6.71
C ILE A 405 25.70 -13.08 -7.25
N PRO A 406 26.70 -13.54 -8.02
CA PRO A 406 27.63 -12.65 -8.70
C PRO A 406 26.91 -11.73 -9.70
N HIS A 407 27.35 -10.46 -9.81
CA HIS A 407 26.76 -9.52 -10.77
C HIS A 407 26.84 -10.04 -12.21
N GLU A 408 27.94 -10.70 -12.57
CA GLU A 408 28.17 -11.26 -13.90
C GLU A 408 27.11 -12.30 -14.27
N VAL A 409 26.76 -13.20 -13.34
CA VAL A 409 25.72 -14.22 -13.54
C VAL A 409 24.36 -13.58 -13.77
N VAL A 410 24.04 -12.50 -13.05
CA VAL A 410 22.79 -11.74 -13.24
C VAL A 410 22.77 -11.07 -14.61
N ILE A 411 23.88 -10.45 -15.02
CA ILE A 411 24.02 -9.78 -16.31
C ILE A 411 23.85 -10.79 -17.44
N GLN A 412 24.57 -11.92 -17.38
CA GLN A 412 24.47 -13.00 -18.37
C GLN A 412 23.06 -13.57 -18.48
N ALA A 413 22.36 -13.76 -17.36
CA ALA A 413 20.97 -14.21 -17.39
C ALA A 413 20.04 -13.18 -18.04
N VAL A 414 20.22 -11.89 -17.76
CA VAL A 414 19.45 -10.84 -18.44
C VAL A 414 19.78 -10.80 -19.92
N GLU A 415 21.04 -10.93 -20.31
CA GLU A 415 21.46 -11.02 -21.72
C GLU A 415 20.81 -12.20 -22.42
N GLN A 416 20.86 -13.40 -21.84
CA GLN A 416 20.21 -14.59 -22.40
C GLN A 416 18.71 -14.38 -22.62
N LEU A 417 18.01 -13.78 -21.63
CA LEU A 417 16.60 -13.44 -21.78
C LEU A 417 16.39 -12.49 -22.96
N LEU A 418 17.21 -11.43 -23.07
CA LEU A 418 17.07 -10.44 -24.13
C LEU A 418 17.38 -11.03 -25.51
N CYS A 419 18.41 -11.87 -25.65
CA CYS A 419 18.74 -12.57 -26.88
C CYS A 419 17.57 -13.44 -27.36
N MET A 420 16.89 -14.18 -26.47
CA MET A 420 15.71 -14.97 -26.84
C MET A 420 14.59 -14.14 -27.50
N PHE A 421 14.43 -12.87 -27.08
CA PHE A 421 13.46 -11.97 -27.72
C PHE A 421 14.03 -11.34 -29.00
N GLU A 422 15.32 -11.06 -29.05
CA GLU A 422 15.99 -10.57 -30.26
C GLU A 422 15.92 -11.59 -31.40
N ASP A 423 16.22 -12.86 -31.11
CA ASP A 423 16.11 -14.00 -32.03
C ASP A 423 14.68 -14.20 -32.54
N GLY A 424 13.68 -13.88 -31.69
CA GLY A 424 12.27 -13.85 -32.05
C GLY A 424 11.83 -12.65 -32.91
N GLY A 425 12.78 -11.81 -33.35
CA GLY A 425 12.54 -10.63 -34.18
C GLY A 425 12.08 -9.38 -33.42
N TRP A 426 12.09 -9.40 -32.09
CA TRP A 426 11.63 -8.28 -31.27
C TRP A 426 12.74 -7.26 -31.04
N LYS A 427 12.49 -5.99 -31.40
CA LYS A 427 13.52 -4.94 -31.36
C LYS A 427 13.36 -3.97 -30.19
N THR A 428 12.14 -3.74 -29.72
CA THR A 428 11.86 -2.74 -28.68
C THR A 428 10.71 -3.14 -27.77
N VAL A 429 10.75 -2.63 -26.53
CA VAL A 429 9.65 -2.76 -25.56
C VAL A 429 9.15 -1.38 -25.16
N LYS A 430 7.83 -1.21 -25.16
CA LYS A 430 7.13 0.04 -24.89
C LYS A 430 6.46 -0.02 -23.54
N VAL A 431 6.68 0.99 -22.70
CA VAL A 431 6.08 1.10 -21.36
C VAL A 431 5.20 2.34 -21.28
N SER A 432 3.94 2.18 -20.90
CA SER A 432 3.04 3.34 -20.77
C SER A 432 3.50 4.32 -19.69
N TYR A 433 3.42 5.63 -19.97
CA TYR A 433 3.75 6.69 -19.00
C TYR A 433 2.87 6.67 -17.74
N ARG A 434 1.61 6.25 -17.88
CA ARG A 434 0.57 6.38 -16.84
C ARG A 434 -0.03 5.05 -16.41
N ALA A 435 -0.01 4.04 -17.29
CA ALA A 435 -0.60 2.73 -17.03
C ALA A 435 0.47 1.65 -16.78
N LYS A 436 0.02 0.47 -16.34
CA LYS A 436 0.87 -0.72 -16.18
C LYS A 436 1.14 -1.47 -17.49
N ALA A 437 0.58 -1.00 -18.61
CA ALA A 437 0.74 -1.64 -19.91
C ALA A 437 2.21 -1.63 -20.39
N CYS A 438 2.65 -2.79 -20.86
CA CYS A 438 3.90 -3.02 -21.58
C CYS A 438 3.54 -3.68 -22.92
N VAL A 439 4.19 -3.26 -24.00
CA VAL A 439 3.95 -3.78 -25.36
C VAL A 439 5.30 -4.04 -26.02
N ILE A 440 5.52 -5.26 -26.49
CA ILE A 440 6.68 -5.63 -27.31
C ILE A 440 6.39 -5.31 -28.78
N ASN A 441 7.40 -4.86 -29.53
CA ASN A 441 7.24 -4.48 -30.93
C ASN A 441 8.46 -4.88 -31.77
N THR A 442 8.21 -5.36 -32.99
CA THR A 442 9.22 -5.67 -34.01
C THR A 442 9.76 -4.39 -34.66
N THR A 443 9.01 -3.29 -34.63
CA THR A 443 9.40 -2.01 -35.23
C THR A 443 9.88 -1.01 -34.18
N ARG A 444 10.87 -0.18 -34.55
CA ARG A 444 11.37 0.95 -33.72
C ARG A 444 10.45 2.18 -33.73
N LYS A 445 9.26 2.10 -34.34
CA LYS A 445 8.32 3.22 -34.45
C LYS A 445 7.89 3.68 -33.06
N LYS A 446 8.09 4.96 -32.76
CA LYS A 446 7.67 5.57 -31.49
C LYS A 446 6.13 5.64 -31.44
N THR A 447 5.54 5.21 -30.32
CA THR A 447 4.10 5.33 -30.08
C THR A 447 3.85 6.34 -28.99
N ASP A 448 2.94 7.27 -29.25
CA ASP A 448 2.52 8.27 -28.27
C ASP A 448 1.93 7.60 -27.01
N GLY A 449 2.26 8.12 -25.83
CA GLY A 449 1.83 7.56 -24.55
C GLY A 449 2.75 6.48 -23.96
N TYR A 450 3.85 6.13 -24.67
CA TYR A 450 4.81 5.12 -24.25
C TYR A 450 6.26 5.63 -24.25
N VAL A 451 7.08 5.08 -23.34
CA VAL A 451 8.54 5.11 -23.36
C VAL A 451 9.02 3.86 -24.07
N ASN A 452 9.90 3.99 -25.06
CA ASN A 452 10.48 2.85 -25.76
C ASN A 452 11.85 2.55 -25.17
N PHE A 453 12.10 1.30 -24.83
CA PHE A 453 13.40 0.75 -24.47
C PHE A 453 13.83 -0.19 -25.58
N THR A 454 15.04 -0.02 -26.09
CA THR A 454 15.72 -1.08 -26.85
C THR A 454 16.18 -2.17 -25.88
N LEU A 455 16.43 -3.39 -26.37
CA LEU A 455 16.96 -4.47 -25.53
C LEU A 455 18.31 -4.06 -24.92
N GLN A 456 19.15 -3.35 -25.69
CA GLN A 456 20.42 -2.79 -25.21
C GLN A 456 20.25 -1.72 -24.13
N ASP A 457 19.18 -0.90 -24.16
CA ASP A 457 18.89 0.06 -23.09
C ASP A 457 18.56 -0.64 -21.77
N LEU A 458 17.86 -1.78 -21.84
CA LEU A 458 17.53 -2.58 -20.66
C LEU A 458 18.80 -3.14 -20.02
N LEU A 459 19.69 -3.70 -20.84
CA LEU A 459 20.95 -4.25 -20.39
C LEU A 459 21.84 -3.18 -19.75
N ARG A 460 21.98 -2.00 -20.41
CA ARG A 460 22.70 -0.85 -19.83
C ARG A 460 22.08 -0.39 -18.51
N GLY A 461 20.75 -0.40 -18.41
CA GLY A 461 20.03 -0.08 -17.19
C GLY A 461 20.34 -1.05 -16.04
N VAL A 462 20.42 -2.35 -16.31
CA VAL A 462 20.76 -3.38 -15.32
C VAL A 462 22.22 -3.27 -14.88
N ARG A 463 23.16 -3.14 -15.82
CA ARG A 463 24.59 -2.96 -15.50
C ARG A 463 24.82 -1.76 -14.58
N PHE A 464 24.24 -0.61 -14.95
CA PHE A 464 24.31 0.57 -14.10
C PHE A 464 23.71 0.32 -12.70
N ASP A 465 22.57 -0.37 -12.63
CA ASP A 465 21.91 -0.63 -11.35
C ASP A 465 22.74 -1.53 -10.43
N LEU A 466 23.45 -2.53 -10.97
CA LEU A 466 24.34 -3.40 -10.21
C LEU A 466 25.64 -2.68 -9.82
N GLU A 467 26.31 -2.04 -10.77
CA GLU A 467 27.60 -1.35 -10.57
C GLU A 467 27.53 -0.18 -9.57
N HIS A 468 26.41 0.53 -9.56
CA HIS A 468 26.22 1.74 -8.73
C HIS A 468 25.37 1.46 -7.48
N SER A 469 25.41 0.22 -6.97
CA SER A 469 24.77 -0.15 -5.72
C SER A 469 25.66 0.15 -4.52
N GLY A 470 25.18 0.99 -3.62
CA GLY A 470 25.90 1.36 -2.40
C GLY A 470 25.02 1.26 -1.16
N VAL A 471 25.60 0.80 -0.05
CA VAL A 471 24.98 0.73 1.27
C VAL A 471 25.69 1.70 2.21
N ARG A 472 24.91 2.50 2.95
CA ARG A 472 25.47 3.38 3.99
C ARG A 472 25.54 2.61 5.31
N CYS A 473 26.74 2.37 5.79
CA CYS A 473 27.03 1.74 7.07
C CYS A 473 27.60 2.80 8.02
N ARG A 474 26.76 3.33 8.93
CA ARG A 474 27.10 4.48 9.79
C ARG A 474 27.58 5.69 8.97
N ASN A 475 28.86 6.05 9.10
CA ASN A 475 29.48 7.19 8.43
C ASN A 475 30.24 6.79 7.14
N LYS A 476 30.23 5.51 6.77
CA LYS A 476 30.90 4.99 5.56
C LYS A 476 29.87 4.62 4.50
N ILE A 477 30.19 4.88 3.23
CA ILE A 477 29.44 4.38 2.08
C ILE A 477 30.25 3.22 1.52
N MET A 478 29.66 2.03 1.48
CA MET A 478 30.27 0.85 0.92
C MET A 478 29.59 0.50 -0.39
N ARG A 479 30.37 0.26 -1.44
CA ARG A 479 29.85 -0.26 -2.72
C ARG A 479 29.57 -1.75 -2.57
N GLN A 480 28.40 -2.18 -2.98
CA GLN A 480 28.05 -3.59 -3.10
C GLN A 480 28.65 -4.10 -4.41
N ILE A 481 29.62 -5.00 -4.30
CA ILE A 481 30.31 -5.62 -5.45
C ILE A 481 29.77 -7.02 -5.77
N PHE A 482 28.85 -7.52 -4.94
CA PHE A 482 28.32 -8.87 -5.00
C PHE A 482 26.86 -8.90 -4.50
N GLY A 483 26.03 -9.74 -5.10
CA GLY A 483 24.61 -9.84 -4.79
C GLY A 483 23.76 -8.75 -5.45
N ILE A 484 22.47 -9.03 -5.61
CA ILE A 484 21.47 -8.09 -6.09
C ILE A 484 21.10 -7.11 -4.96
N PRO A 485 21.13 -5.78 -5.19
CA PRO A 485 20.84 -4.79 -4.16
C PRO A 485 19.42 -4.91 -3.64
N MET A 486 19.26 -5.15 -2.33
CA MET A 486 17.94 -5.31 -1.73
C MET A 486 17.17 -3.97 -1.65
N GLY A 487 15.87 -4.02 -1.97
CA GLY A 487 14.95 -2.88 -1.83
C GLY A 487 14.82 -1.98 -3.06
N LYS A 488 15.54 -2.28 -4.15
CA LYS A 488 15.30 -1.68 -5.47
C LYS A 488 14.09 -2.31 -6.15
N SER A 489 13.57 -1.63 -7.17
CA SER A 489 12.39 -2.09 -7.93
C SER A 489 12.74 -3.26 -8.86
N THR A 490 14.00 -3.30 -9.30
CA THR A 490 14.64 -4.30 -10.17
C THR A 490 15.00 -5.58 -9.43
N SER A 491 15.25 -5.54 -8.11
CA SER A 491 15.82 -6.69 -7.38
C SER A 491 15.05 -8.01 -7.53
N PRO A 492 13.71 -8.04 -7.32
CA PRO A 492 12.98 -9.31 -7.38
C PRO A 492 12.94 -9.90 -8.78
N VAL A 493 12.88 -9.03 -9.81
CA VAL A 493 12.82 -9.47 -11.20
C VAL A 493 14.18 -9.96 -11.68
N LEU A 494 15.28 -9.32 -11.29
CA LEU A 494 16.63 -9.79 -11.62
C LEU A 494 16.89 -11.18 -11.02
N ALA A 495 16.52 -11.39 -9.76
CA ALA A 495 16.63 -12.70 -9.13
C ALA A 495 15.78 -13.76 -9.85
N SER A 496 14.53 -13.41 -10.18
CA SER A 496 13.63 -14.32 -10.89
C SER A 496 14.10 -14.68 -12.29
N ILE A 497 14.68 -13.73 -13.03
CA ILE A 497 15.28 -13.95 -14.36
C ILE A 497 16.50 -14.85 -14.24
N THR A 498 17.37 -14.60 -13.26
CA THR A 498 18.58 -15.40 -13.04
C THR A 498 18.24 -16.88 -12.84
N CYS A 499 17.26 -17.16 -11.98
CA CYS A 499 16.76 -18.51 -11.77
C CYS A 499 16.06 -19.07 -13.02
N ALA A 500 15.17 -18.29 -13.64
CA ALA A 500 14.43 -18.74 -14.82
C ALA A 500 15.34 -19.12 -15.99
N MET A 501 16.45 -18.42 -16.21
CA MET A 501 17.39 -18.76 -17.28
C MET A 501 18.20 -20.03 -16.97
N ALA A 502 18.53 -20.29 -15.70
CA ALA A 502 19.09 -21.57 -15.29
C ALA A 502 18.11 -22.72 -15.59
N GLU A 503 16.83 -22.53 -15.26
CA GLU A 503 15.76 -23.50 -15.53
C GLU A 503 15.55 -23.73 -17.04
N VAL A 504 15.60 -22.67 -17.86
CA VAL A 504 15.52 -22.79 -19.33
C VAL A 504 16.66 -23.64 -19.87
N ARG A 505 17.89 -23.45 -19.39
CA ARG A 505 19.05 -24.26 -19.82
C ARG A 505 18.88 -25.72 -19.42
N PHE A 506 18.49 -25.97 -18.18
CA PHE A 506 18.20 -27.30 -17.69
C PHE A 506 17.14 -28.01 -18.53
N LEU A 507 15.97 -27.39 -18.73
CA LEU A 507 14.88 -27.99 -19.50
C LEU A 507 15.22 -28.22 -20.98
N LYS A 508 16.12 -27.42 -21.56
CA LYS A 508 16.66 -27.65 -22.90
C LYS A 508 17.60 -28.86 -22.94
N GLN A 509 18.46 -29.02 -21.94
CA GLN A 509 19.42 -30.13 -21.84
C GLN A 509 18.73 -31.49 -21.65
N LEU A 510 17.56 -31.52 -21.01
CA LEU A 510 16.79 -32.76 -20.81
C LEU A 510 16.21 -33.37 -22.09
N GLY A 511 16.13 -32.63 -23.20
CA GLY A 511 15.62 -33.16 -24.46
C GLY A 511 14.21 -33.77 -24.34
N ALA A 512 14.09 -35.08 -24.61
CA ALA A 512 12.84 -35.82 -24.52
C ALA A 512 12.32 -35.92 -23.07
N ASP A 513 13.22 -36.04 -22.09
CA ASP A 513 12.87 -36.23 -20.68
C ASP A 513 12.20 -35.00 -20.06
N ARG A 514 12.24 -33.84 -20.74
CA ARG A 514 11.48 -32.65 -20.35
C ARG A 514 9.99 -32.95 -20.18
N VAL A 515 9.44 -33.96 -20.87
CA VAL A 515 8.01 -34.30 -20.77
C VAL A 515 7.67 -34.88 -19.40
N LEU A 516 8.65 -35.44 -18.70
CA LEU A 516 8.50 -36.13 -17.41
C LEU A 516 8.60 -35.17 -16.21
N ILE A 517 9.21 -33.99 -16.38
CA ILE A 517 9.49 -33.06 -15.27
C ILE A 517 8.61 -31.82 -15.29
N ARG A 518 7.98 -31.48 -14.18
CA ARG A 518 7.16 -30.26 -14.02
C ARG A 518 7.55 -29.54 -12.75
N GLY A 519 7.60 -28.21 -12.78
CA GLY A 519 7.97 -27.44 -11.61
C GLY A 519 7.31 -26.08 -11.55
N TRP A 520 7.23 -25.55 -10.33
CA TRP A 520 6.64 -24.27 -9.99
C TRP A 520 7.54 -23.57 -8.98
N ARG A 521 7.92 -22.32 -9.27
CA ARG A 521 8.77 -21.50 -8.42
C ARG A 521 8.17 -20.13 -8.21
N ILE A 522 8.08 -19.73 -6.95
CA ILE A 522 7.77 -18.34 -6.57
C ILE A 522 8.94 -17.83 -5.75
N MET A 523 9.70 -16.89 -6.34
CA MET A 523 10.94 -16.40 -5.73
C MET A 523 11.86 -17.58 -5.37
N ASP A 524 12.10 -17.80 -4.08
CA ASP A 524 12.95 -18.80 -3.43
C ASP A 524 12.29 -20.17 -3.23
N ASP A 525 10.96 -20.22 -3.10
CA ASP A 525 10.24 -21.48 -2.95
C ASP A 525 10.09 -22.20 -4.30
N ILE A 526 10.50 -23.47 -4.37
CA ILE A 526 10.37 -24.33 -5.56
C ILE A 526 9.65 -25.62 -5.20
N SER A 527 8.71 -26.02 -6.04
CA SER A 527 8.12 -27.36 -6.05
C SER A 527 8.39 -27.99 -7.40
N ILE A 528 8.87 -29.24 -7.40
CA ILE A 528 9.12 -30.00 -8.63
C ILE A 528 8.53 -31.40 -8.51
N VAL A 529 8.08 -31.92 -9.63
CA VAL A 529 7.53 -33.27 -9.76
C VAL A 529 8.09 -33.95 -11.01
N VAL A 530 8.39 -35.23 -10.88
CA VAL A 530 8.94 -36.08 -11.94
C VAL A 530 8.04 -37.31 -12.09
N GLY A 531 7.55 -37.55 -13.31
CA GLY A 531 6.74 -38.71 -13.63
C GLY A 531 7.57 -39.97 -13.79
N VAL A 532 7.03 -41.09 -13.32
CA VAL A 532 7.60 -42.42 -13.45
C VAL A 532 6.75 -43.24 -14.41
N ASN A 533 7.37 -43.77 -15.45
CA ASN A 533 6.74 -44.62 -16.45
C ASN A 533 7.00 -46.10 -16.13
N ARG A 534 5.98 -46.95 -16.17
CA ARG A 534 6.11 -48.40 -15.90
C ARG A 534 7.03 -49.14 -16.87
N ASN A 535 7.26 -48.55 -18.05
CA ASN A 535 8.11 -49.13 -19.08
C ASN A 535 9.57 -48.67 -18.98
N MET A 536 9.93 -47.81 -18.01
CA MET A 536 11.33 -47.50 -17.76
C MET A 536 11.96 -48.67 -17.00
N HIS A 537 13.00 -49.26 -17.58
CA HIS A 537 13.79 -50.33 -16.95
C HIS A 537 14.67 -49.84 -15.79
N ASP A 538 14.76 -48.52 -15.60
CA ASP A 538 15.59 -47.88 -14.58
C ASP A 538 14.70 -47.19 -13.53
N GLU A 539 14.56 -47.85 -12.38
CA GLU A 539 13.80 -47.35 -11.24
C GLU A 539 14.42 -46.09 -10.61
N ASN A 540 15.71 -45.79 -10.85
CA ASN A 540 16.43 -44.65 -10.27
C ASN A 540 16.41 -43.39 -11.15
N HIS A 541 15.88 -43.49 -12.37
CA HIS A 541 15.85 -42.37 -13.31
C HIS A 541 15.19 -41.08 -12.76
N PRO A 542 14.08 -41.14 -11.99
CA PRO A 542 13.49 -39.95 -11.37
C PRO A 542 14.42 -39.27 -10.36
N GLU A 543 15.14 -40.05 -9.55
CA GLU A 543 16.12 -39.56 -8.58
C GLU A 543 17.31 -38.90 -9.27
N GLU A 544 17.78 -39.44 -10.40
CA GLU A 544 18.84 -38.82 -11.20
C GLU A 544 18.42 -37.45 -11.76
N LEU A 545 17.20 -37.34 -12.29
CA LEU A 545 16.65 -36.06 -12.76
C LEU A 545 16.56 -35.02 -11.63
N LEU A 546 16.18 -35.43 -10.43
CA LEU A 546 16.13 -34.56 -9.25
C LEU A 546 17.54 -34.15 -8.80
N ARG A 547 18.52 -35.06 -8.81
CA ARG A 547 19.94 -34.75 -8.52
C ARG A 547 20.54 -33.79 -9.54
N LEU A 548 20.19 -33.94 -10.83
CA LEU A 548 20.57 -32.99 -11.88
C LEU A 548 19.97 -31.61 -11.62
N PHE A 549 18.68 -31.57 -11.25
CA PHE A 549 17.99 -30.33 -10.90
C PHE A 549 18.67 -29.58 -9.75
N GLU A 550 19.14 -30.26 -8.71
CA GLU A 550 19.80 -29.63 -7.56
C GLU A 550 21.07 -28.84 -7.91
N ARG A 551 21.65 -29.10 -9.09
CA ARG A 551 22.90 -28.49 -9.58
C ARG A 551 22.70 -27.41 -10.65
N ILE A 552 21.46 -27.04 -10.98
CA ILE A 552 21.20 -26.14 -12.12
C ILE A 552 21.47 -24.67 -11.81
N TYR A 553 21.34 -24.27 -10.55
CA TYR A 553 21.54 -22.89 -10.12
C TYR A 553 23.03 -22.61 -9.91
N ASP A 554 23.37 -21.33 -9.82
CA ASP A 554 24.75 -20.90 -9.58
C ASP A 554 25.33 -21.54 -8.31
N VAL A 555 26.60 -21.91 -8.31
CA VAL A 555 27.27 -22.59 -7.18
C VAL A 555 27.21 -21.79 -5.87
N ASN A 556 27.02 -20.47 -5.95
CA ASN A 556 26.88 -19.61 -4.77
C ASN A 556 25.46 -19.60 -4.19
N LEU A 557 24.49 -20.24 -4.86
CA LEU A 557 23.12 -20.42 -4.38
C LEU A 557 22.96 -21.80 -3.74
N GLU A 558 22.59 -21.81 -2.47
CA GLU A 558 22.32 -23.05 -1.73
C GLU A 558 20.86 -23.45 -1.94
N VAL A 559 20.64 -24.56 -2.65
CA VAL A 559 19.31 -25.17 -2.83
C VAL A 559 19.10 -26.17 -1.70
N VAL A 560 18.19 -25.84 -0.79
CA VAL A 560 17.91 -26.64 0.39
C VAL A 560 16.59 -27.36 0.22
N ARG A 561 16.62 -28.67 0.42
CA ARG A 561 15.43 -29.49 0.42
C ARG A 561 14.58 -29.22 1.66
N LYS A 562 13.28 -28.94 1.46
CA LYS A 562 12.31 -28.55 2.51
C LYS A 562 11.32 -29.65 2.87
N ASP A 563 11.17 -30.69 2.04
CA ASP A 563 10.19 -31.76 2.28
C ASP A 563 10.78 -32.90 3.13
N GLU A 564 9.96 -33.53 3.96
CA GLU A 564 10.33 -34.68 4.80
C GLU A 564 10.31 -36.04 4.05
N CYS A 565 10.36 -36.02 2.71
CA CYS A 565 10.00 -37.15 1.81
C CYS A 565 8.51 -37.51 1.89
N GLY A 566 7.85 -37.70 0.73
CA GLY A 566 6.50 -38.26 0.67
C GLY A 566 5.64 -37.71 -0.45
N LEU A 567 4.34 -38.01 -0.39
CA LEU A 567 3.33 -37.58 -1.36
C LEU A 567 2.73 -36.20 -1.03
N THR A 568 3.23 -35.50 -0.01
CA THR A 568 2.66 -34.23 0.45
C THR A 568 3.73 -33.30 1.01
N TRP A 569 3.67 -32.01 0.67
CA TRP A 569 4.55 -30.98 1.23
C TRP A 569 3.90 -29.59 1.20
N GLN A 570 4.47 -28.67 1.99
CA GLN A 570 4.07 -27.26 2.01
C GLN A 570 4.72 -26.48 0.88
N PHE A 571 3.95 -25.63 0.20
CA PHE A 571 4.40 -24.74 -0.86
C PHE A 571 3.58 -23.44 -0.87
N VAL A 572 4.24 -22.28 -0.73
CA VAL A 572 3.66 -20.93 -0.87
C VAL A 572 2.31 -20.73 -0.14
N GLY A 573 2.25 -21.17 1.12
CA GLY A 573 1.08 -20.99 1.97
C GLY A 573 -0.07 -21.97 1.68
N GLY A 574 0.20 -23.09 1.03
CA GLY A 574 -0.71 -24.23 0.91
C GLY A 574 0.02 -25.56 0.87
N SER A 575 -0.73 -26.66 0.81
CA SER A 575 -0.19 -28.02 0.70
C SER A 575 -0.36 -28.56 -0.70
N ILE A 576 0.69 -29.15 -1.26
CA ILE A 576 0.63 -29.97 -2.48
C ILE A 576 0.45 -31.43 -2.09
N PHE A 577 -0.42 -32.15 -2.80
CA PHE A 577 -0.64 -33.59 -2.64
C PHE A 577 -0.48 -34.31 -3.98
N LEU A 578 0.21 -35.44 -3.94
CA LEU A 578 0.38 -36.38 -5.03
C LEU A 578 -0.46 -37.63 -4.76
N CYS A 579 -1.26 -38.05 -5.73
CA CYS A 579 -1.92 -39.35 -5.71
C CYS A 579 -1.38 -40.19 -6.85
N ASN A 580 -0.92 -41.42 -6.58
CA ASN A 580 -0.32 -42.32 -7.58
C ASN A 580 -1.28 -43.42 -8.07
N GLY A 581 -2.54 -43.42 -7.62
CA GLY A 581 -3.55 -44.39 -8.06
C GLY A 581 -4.98 -43.88 -7.82
N PRO A 582 -5.60 -43.16 -8.78
CA PRO A 582 -5.08 -42.67 -10.07
C PRO A 582 -4.11 -41.49 -9.93
N LEU A 583 -3.25 -41.26 -10.94
CA LEU A 583 -2.32 -40.11 -10.97
C LEU A 583 -3.10 -38.79 -10.87
N ARG A 584 -2.94 -38.06 -9.76
CA ARG A 584 -3.55 -36.73 -9.55
C ARG A 584 -2.63 -35.80 -8.78
N LEU A 585 -2.68 -34.51 -9.13
CA LEU A 585 -1.90 -33.46 -8.48
C LEU A 585 -2.84 -32.40 -7.90
N TYR A 586 -2.81 -32.21 -6.58
CA TYR A 586 -3.68 -31.26 -5.88
C TYR A 586 -2.89 -30.18 -5.16
N TYR A 587 -3.48 -28.99 -5.06
CA TYR A 587 -3.02 -27.92 -4.20
C TYR A 587 -4.17 -27.38 -3.35
N ILE A 588 -3.99 -27.40 -2.03
CA ILE A 588 -4.95 -26.89 -1.07
C ILE A 588 -4.34 -25.64 -0.42
N PRO A 589 -4.84 -24.42 -0.73
CA PRO A 589 -4.36 -23.22 -0.07
C PRO A 589 -4.71 -23.28 1.42
N LEU A 590 -3.73 -23.04 2.28
CA LEU A 590 -3.92 -23.00 3.71
C LEU A 590 -4.08 -21.55 4.17
N THR A 591 -5.02 -21.34 5.08
CA THR A 591 -5.13 -20.08 5.79
C THR A 591 -4.29 -20.15 7.05
N LYS A 592 -3.91 -18.99 7.60
CA LYS A 592 -3.26 -18.94 8.92
C LYS A 592 -4.09 -19.57 10.05
N ASN A 593 -5.39 -19.75 9.82
CA ASN A 593 -6.29 -20.38 10.76
C ASN A 593 -6.51 -21.86 10.50
N THR A 594 -5.98 -22.44 9.43
CA THR A 594 -6.32 -23.82 9.08
C THR A 594 -5.89 -24.79 10.19
N GLU A 595 -4.64 -24.76 10.64
CA GLU A 595 -4.19 -25.55 11.81
C GLU A 595 -4.98 -25.24 13.09
N PRO A 596 -5.09 -23.98 13.55
CA PRO A 596 -5.86 -23.68 14.76
C PRO A 596 -7.35 -24.06 14.71
N LEU A 597 -7.97 -23.98 13.54
CA LEU A 597 -9.36 -24.42 13.34
C LEU A 597 -9.46 -25.93 13.41
N THR A 598 -8.54 -26.66 12.78
CA THR A 598 -8.54 -28.12 12.77
C THR A 598 -8.22 -28.69 14.16
N GLU A 599 -7.23 -28.14 14.86
CA GLU A 599 -6.78 -28.67 16.16
C GLU A 599 -7.66 -28.23 17.33
N ARG A 600 -8.10 -26.96 17.33
CA ARG A 600 -8.71 -26.32 18.51
C ARG A 600 -10.12 -25.83 18.25
N GLY A 601 -10.62 -25.88 17.02
CA GLY A 601 -11.92 -25.31 16.65
C GLY A 601 -11.99 -23.78 16.78
N VAL A 602 -10.85 -23.10 16.94
CA VAL A 602 -10.81 -21.66 17.27
C VAL A 602 -10.00 -20.89 16.24
N LEU A 603 -10.58 -19.79 15.74
CA LEU A 603 -9.89 -18.80 14.92
C LEU A 603 -8.83 -18.06 15.75
N THR A 604 -7.57 -18.47 15.64
CA THR A 604 -6.44 -17.81 16.33
C THR A 604 -6.05 -16.47 15.66
N PHE A 605 -6.15 -16.39 14.34
CA PHE A 605 -5.88 -15.20 13.53
C PHE A 605 -7.19 -14.64 12.97
N GLN A 606 -7.92 -13.90 13.79
CA GLN A 606 -9.18 -13.26 13.39
C GLN A 606 -8.92 -12.11 12.42
N THR A 607 -9.10 -12.36 11.11
CA THR A 607 -9.05 -11.33 10.07
C THR A 607 -10.40 -10.64 9.84
N MET A 608 -11.44 -11.03 10.59
CA MET A 608 -12.76 -10.43 10.55
C MET A 608 -13.15 -9.78 11.86
N GLN A 609 -13.84 -8.65 11.72
CA GLN A 609 -14.44 -7.91 12.80
C GLN A 609 -15.77 -8.58 13.14
N ASP A 610 -15.92 -9.07 14.38
CA ASP A 610 -17.20 -9.55 14.88
C ASP A 610 -18.27 -8.46 14.77
N PHE A 611 -19.50 -8.92 14.49
CA PHE A 611 -20.74 -8.18 14.23
C PHE A 611 -21.16 -7.19 15.33
N THR A 612 -20.37 -7.08 16.40
CA THR A 612 -20.57 -6.19 17.55
C THR A 612 -19.75 -4.90 17.51
N SER A 613 -18.94 -4.62 16.47
CA SER A 613 -18.17 -3.36 16.39
C SER A 613 -18.33 -2.53 15.10
N TYR A 614 -18.89 -1.33 15.27
CA TYR A 614 -19.01 -0.30 14.22
C TYR A 614 -17.69 0.44 13.98
N SER A 615 -16.82 -0.09 13.10
CA SER A 615 -15.67 0.67 12.59
C SER A 615 -15.61 0.65 11.05
N GLU A 616 -15.06 1.72 10.45
CA GLU A 616 -15.20 2.00 9.01
C GLU A 616 -14.54 0.94 8.10
N LYS A 617 -15.32 0.48 7.10
CA LYS A 617 -15.02 -0.40 5.97
C LYS A 617 -13.56 -0.37 5.47
N ARG A 618 -12.65 -1.16 6.06
CA ARG A 618 -11.34 -1.50 5.45
C ARG A 618 -10.76 -2.85 5.91
N VAL A 619 -11.50 -3.95 5.87
CA VAL A 619 -10.87 -5.28 5.77
C VAL A 619 -11.72 -6.16 4.86
N LYS A 620 -11.07 -6.74 3.84
CA LYS A 620 -11.68 -7.58 2.81
C LYS A 620 -11.88 -8.99 3.37
N LYS A 621 -13.12 -9.46 3.41
CA LYS A 621 -13.49 -10.89 3.39
C LYS A 621 -13.05 -11.50 2.05
N ALA A 622 -12.59 -12.74 2.08
CA ALA A 622 -13.05 -13.79 1.18
C ALA A 622 -13.25 -15.03 2.05
N VAL A 623 -14.37 -15.71 1.79
CA VAL A 623 -15.06 -16.73 2.60
C VAL A 623 -14.16 -17.92 2.90
#